data_AF-A0A0R2N1Q1-F1
#
_entry.id   AF-A0A0R2N1Q1-F1
#
_cell.length_a   1.000
_cell.length_b   1.000
_cell.length_c   1.000
_cell.angle_alpha   90.00
_cell.angle_beta   90.00
_cell.angle_gamma   90.00
#
_symmetry.space_group_name_H-M   'P 1'
#
loop_
_entity.id
_entity.type
_entity.pdbx_description
1 polymer ?
#
loop_
_entity_poly.entity_id
_entity_poly.type
_entity_poly.pdbx_seq_one_letter_code
_entity_poly.pdbx_strand_id
1 'polypeptide(L)'
;MVVFARRKKFWPIYLGDILGTSVLVGVSLLLAFLAGFVPANWMLGFLGFIPIGLGIWGFINPEDDDDVDEQVGQRANIIIEVALITIATCGADNIGIYVPFFAAMKTGAIIVTLIVFFIMMTLFCWLASNLGRLSGMTKFLEQYGQPLTSILYLLIGLYVLWDAGTIQRFLG
;
A
#
# COMPACT_ATOMS: atom_id res chain seq x y z
N MET A 1 5.85 10.23 -5.24
CA MET A 1 7.08 9.77 -4.53
C MET A 1 8.25 10.80 -4.56
N VAL A 2 8.07 11.98 -5.16
CA VAL A 2 9.12 13.01 -5.42
C VAL A 2 9.42 13.92 -4.20
N VAL A 3 8.51 13.98 -3.23
CA VAL A 3 8.56 14.87 -2.05
C VAL A 3 9.84 14.69 -1.20
N PHE A 4 10.44 13.50 -1.19
CA PHE A 4 11.62 13.20 -0.36
C PHE A 4 12.94 13.82 -0.85
N ALA A 5 12.98 14.46 -2.04
CA ALA A 5 14.20 15.03 -2.60
C ALA A 5 14.73 16.28 -1.85
N ARG A 6 13.92 16.95 -1.00
CA ARG A 6 14.34 18.16 -0.27
C ARG A 6 14.74 17.85 1.18
N ARG A 7 16.06 17.72 1.42
CA ARG A 7 16.70 17.38 2.72
C ARG A 7 16.20 18.11 3.98
N LYS A 8 15.69 19.35 3.90
CA LYS A 8 15.27 20.12 5.09
C LYS A 8 13.97 19.64 5.73
N LYS A 9 13.16 18.82 5.04
CA LYS A 9 11.86 18.33 5.56
C LYS A 9 11.76 16.82 5.70
N PHE A 10 12.88 16.07 5.57
CA PHE A 10 12.86 14.59 5.58
C PHE A 10 12.17 14.01 6.83
N TRP A 11 12.58 14.45 8.03
CA TRP A 11 12.01 13.94 9.28
C TRP A 11 10.49 14.18 9.40
N PRO A 12 9.98 15.41 9.20
CA PRO A 12 8.54 15.66 9.18
C PRO A 12 7.77 14.79 8.17
N ILE A 13 8.32 14.60 6.97
CA ILE A 13 7.67 13.77 5.92
C ILE A 13 7.65 12.31 6.37
N TYR A 14 8.79 11.77 6.80
CA TYR A 14 8.90 10.40 7.28
C TYR A 14 7.98 10.10 8.47
N LEU A 15 7.91 11.01 9.44
CA LEU A 15 7.02 10.89 10.60
C LEU A 15 5.54 10.93 10.18
N GLY A 16 5.18 11.80 9.24
CA GLY A 16 3.82 11.87 8.70
C GLY A 16 3.44 10.58 7.97
N ASP A 17 4.34 10.07 7.14
CA ASP A 17 4.13 8.85 6.37
C ASP A 17 3.98 7.61 7.27
N ILE A 18 4.83 7.48 8.31
CA ILE A 18 4.67 6.46 9.35
C ILE A 18 3.31 6.57 10.03
N LEU A 19 2.89 7.78 10.39
CA LEU A 19 1.63 8.00 11.08
C LEU A 19 0.45 7.59 10.19
N GLY A 20 0.41 8.06 8.95
CA GLY A 20 -0.64 7.71 7.99
C GLY A 20 -0.69 6.20 7.71
N THR A 21 0.47 5.59 7.45
CA THR A 21 0.59 4.15 7.19
C THR A 21 0.19 3.32 8.40
N SER A 22 0.56 3.74 9.61
CA SER A 22 0.17 3.03 10.84
C SER A 22 -1.36 3.03 11.04
N VAL A 23 -2.03 4.14 10.71
CA VAL A 23 -3.50 4.22 10.73
C VAL A 23 -4.10 3.26 9.71
N LEU A 24 -3.60 3.24 8.47
CA LEU A 24 -4.09 2.34 7.42
C LEU A 24 -3.90 0.86 7.77
N VAL A 25 -2.72 0.50 8.31
CA VAL A 25 -2.45 -0.87 8.78
C VAL A 25 -3.36 -1.24 9.95
N GLY A 26 -3.57 -0.32 10.91
CA GLY A 26 -4.48 -0.53 12.03
C GLY A 26 -5.93 -0.76 11.59
N VAL A 27 -6.43 0.05 10.66
CA VAL A 27 -7.76 -0.13 10.05
C VAL A 27 -7.84 -1.45 9.31
N SER A 28 -6.81 -1.81 8.54
CA SER A 28 -6.77 -3.07 7.81
C SER A 28 -6.79 -4.30 8.74
N LEU A 29 -6.07 -4.25 9.86
CA LEU A 29 -6.11 -5.29 10.89
C LEU A 29 -7.49 -5.41 11.54
N LEU A 30 -8.14 -4.28 11.82
CA LEU A 30 -9.50 -4.27 12.38
C LEU A 30 -10.49 -4.91 11.39
N LEU A 31 -10.45 -4.52 10.12
CA LEU A 31 -11.29 -5.10 9.08
C LEU A 31 -11.00 -6.58 8.86
N ALA A 32 -9.73 -6.99 8.87
CA ALA A 32 -9.34 -8.39 8.77
C ALA A 32 -9.84 -9.22 9.97
N PHE A 33 -9.77 -8.67 11.18
CA PHE A 33 -10.32 -9.30 12.37
C PHE A 33 -11.84 -9.47 12.28
N LEU A 34 -12.56 -8.46 11.77
CA LEU A 34 -14.00 -8.57 11.50
C LEU A 34 -14.31 -9.59 10.40
N ALA A 35 -13.51 -9.67 9.35
CA ALA A 35 -13.64 -10.66 8.29
C ALA A 35 -13.38 -12.10 8.81
N GLY A 36 -12.56 -12.26 9.84
CA GLY A 36 -12.31 -13.54 10.50
C GLY A 36 -13.53 -14.18 11.17
N PHE A 37 -14.62 -13.43 11.38
CA PHE A 37 -15.91 -13.99 11.83
C PHE A 37 -16.69 -14.70 10.71
N VAL A 38 -16.24 -14.62 9.46
CA VAL A 38 -16.87 -15.33 8.34
C VAL A 38 -16.55 -16.83 8.44
N PRO A 39 -17.56 -17.72 8.59
CA PRO A 39 -17.33 -19.14 8.91
C PRO A 39 -16.64 -19.97 7.81
N ALA A 40 -16.50 -19.41 6.61
CA ALA A 40 -16.10 -20.11 5.41
C ALA A 40 -14.85 -19.48 4.81
N ASN A 41 -13.71 -20.18 4.92
CA ASN A 41 -12.41 -19.72 4.42
C ASN A 41 -12.41 -19.39 2.91
N TRP A 42 -13.22 -20.08 2.11
CA TRP A 42 -13.37 -19.80 0.67
C TRP A 42 -14.02 -18.45 0.37
N MET A 43 -14.75 -17.86 1.32
CA MET A 43 -15.31 -16.51 1.16
C MET A 43 -14.25 -15.43 1.33
N LEU A 44 -13.16 -15.71 2.05
CA LEU A 44 -12.04 -14.78 2.19
C LEU A 44 -11.31 -14.57 0.86
N GLY A 45 -11.32 -15.55 -0.04
CA GLY A 45 -10.73 -15.39 -1.37
C GLY A 45 -11.42 -14.33 -2.23
N PHE A 46 -12.70 -14.01 -1.98
CA PHE A 46 -13.36 -12.90 -2.70
C PHE A 46 -12.70 -11.55 -2.44
N LEU A 47 -11.98 -11.39 -1.32
CA LEU A 47 -11.19 -10.19 -1.06
C LEU A 47 -10.08 -10.00 -2.11
N GLY A 48 -9.64 -11.08 -2.78
CA GLY A 48 -8.70 -11.02 -3.91
C GLY A 48 -9.23 -10.29 -5.14
N PHE A 49 -10.55 -10.12 -5.29
CA PHE A 49 -11.10 -9.28 -6.36
C PHE A 49 -10.80 -7.80 -6.16
N ILE A 50 -10.56 -7.36 -4.93
CA ILE A 50 -10.21 -5.96 -4.63
C ILE A 50 -8.87 -5.58 -5.29
N PRO A 51 -7.74 -6.26 -5.02
CA PRO A 51 -6.47 -5.96 -5.69
C PRO A 51 -6.51 -6.27 -7.21
N ILE A 52 -7.29 -7.24 -7.68
CA ILE A 52 -7.48 -7.42 -9.14
C ILE A 52 -8.12 -6.18 -9.77
N GLY A 53 -9.18 -5.65 -9.14
CA GLY A 53 -9.84 -4.43 -9.59
C GLY A 53 -8.90 -3.24 -9.62
N LEU A 54 -8.09 -3.07 -8.57
CA LEU A 54 -7.06 -2.02 -8.50
C LEU A 54 -6.01 -2.18 -9.60
N GLY A 55 -5.53 -3.40 -9.86
CA GLY A 55 -4.57 -3.68 -10.91
C GLY A 55 -5.12 -3.35 -12.31
N ILE A 56 -6.37 -3.72 -12.59
CA ILE A 56 -7.03 -3.37 -13.86
C ILE A 56 -7.23 -1.86 -13.97
N TRP A 57 -7.68 -1.22 -12.89
CA TRP A 57 -7.92 0.22 -12.89
C TRP A 57 -6.65 1.03 -13.12
N GLY A 58 -5.52 0.64 -12.49
CA GLY A 58 -4.22 1.28 -12.69
C GLY A 58 -3.67 1.14 -14.11
N PHE A 59 -4.07 0.11 -14.88
CA PHE A 59 -3.74 0.02 -16.31
C PHE A 59 -4.58 0.95 -17.20
N ILE A 60 -5.82 1.22 -16.81
CA ILE A 60 -6.77 2.01 -17.62
C ILE A 60 -6.64 3.50 -17.32
N ASN A 61 -6.44 3.86 -16.05
CA ASN A 61 -6.28 5.24 -15.59
C ASN A 61 -4.87 5.42 -15.04
N PRO A 62 -3.88 5.69 -15.92
CA PRO A 62 -2.59 6.09 -15.43
C PRO A 62 -2.72 7.34 -14.54
N GLU A 63 -2.15 7.32 -13.34
CA GLU A 63 -2.19 8.45 -12.41
C GLU A 63 -1.24 9.52 -12.96
N ASP A 64 -1.77 10.69 -13.31
CA ASP A 64 -0.96 11.87 -13.57
C ASP A 64 -0.48 12.42 -12.21
N ASP A 65 0.81 12.22 -11.92
CA ASP A 65 1.48 12.47 -10.62
C ASP A 65 1.62 13.97 -10.25
N ASP A 66 0.88 14.87 -10.93
CA ASP A 66 1.14 16.32 -10.94
C ASP A 66 0.49 17.10 -9.78
N ASP A 67 -0.50 16.55 -9.05
CA ASP A 67 -1.33 17.34 -8.12
C ASP A 67 -0.91 17.31 -6.63
N VAL A 68 0.10 16.50 -6.25
CA VAL A 68 0.43 16.28 -4.82
C VAL A 68 1.49 17.25 -4.29
N ASP A 69 2.33 17.81 -5.17
CA ASP A 69 3.49 18.62 -4.78
C ASP A 69 3.14 20.07 -4.37
N GLU A 70 1.99 20.60 -4.80
CA GLU A 70 1.60 21.99 -4.51
C GLU A 70 0.99 22.19 -3.12
N GLN A 71 0.56 21.12 -2.45
CA GLN A 71 -0.13 21.20 -1.17
C GLN A 71 0.83 21.13 0.04
N VAL A 72 1.99 20.48 -0.10
CA VAL A 72 2.91 20.23 1.02
C VAL A 72 3.77 21.45 1.34
N GLY A 73 3.33 22.27 2.30
CA GLY A 73 4.16 23.35 2.84
C GLY A 73 3.47 24.66 3.17
N GLN A 74 2.16 24.79 2.99
CA GLN A 74 1.42 26.01 3.32
C GLN A 74 0.83 26.00 4.74
N ARG A 75 0.82 24.85 5.44
CA ARG A 75 0.21 24.68 6.79
C ARG A 75 1.24 24.50 7.92
N ALA A 76 0.81 24.83 9.14
CA ALA A 76 1.64 24.86 10.36
C ALA A 76 2.15 23.49 10.86
N ASN A 77 1.65 22.36 10.35
CA ASN A 77 2.11 21.03 10.80
C ASN A 77 2.24 20.02 9.64
N ILE A 78 3.41 20.01 9.01
CA ILE A 78 3.77 19.16 7.85
C ILE A 78 3.55 17.67 8.12
N ILE A 79 3.71 17.21 9.37
CA ILE A 79 3.53 15.80 9.74
C ILE A 79 2.09 15.34 9.50
N ILE A 80 1.10 16.15 9.92
CA ILE A 80 -0.33 15.82 9.76
C ILE A 80 -0.73 15.87 8.30
N GLU A 81 -0.22 16.86 7.55
CA GLU A 81 -0.47 17.01 6.12
C GLU A 81 0.01 15.79 5.34
N VAL A 82 1.25 15.34 5.58
CA VAL A 82 1.78 14.15 4.93
C VAL A 82 1.00 12.90 5.33
N ALA A 83 0.63 12.76 6.61
CA ALA A 83 -0.19 11.63 7.05
C ALA A 83 -1.56 11.58 6.33
N LEU A 84 -2.21 12.74 6.16
CA LEU A 84 -3.48 12.85 5.45
C LEU A 84 -3.34 12.52 3.97
N ILE A 85 -2.26 12.98 3.32
CA ILE A 85 -1.97 12.64 1.92
C ILE A 85 -1.71 11.14 1.77
N THR A 86 -0.92 10.53 2.67
CA THR A 86 -0.69 9.08 2.69
C THR A 86 -2.01 8.32 2.84
N ILE A 87 -2.92 8.75 3.72
CA ILE A 87 -4.23 8.11 3.91
C ILE A 87 -5.12 8.30 2.67
N ALA A 88 -5.15 9.49 2.09
CA ALA A 88 -6.01 9.80 0.95
C ALA A 88 -5.57 9.07 -0.32
N THR A 89 -4.26 9.00 -0.55
CA THR A 89 -3.67 8.47 -1.80
C THR A 89 -3.45 6.96 -1.70
N CYS A 90 -2.85 6.50 -0.60
CA CYS A 90 -2.51 5.08 -0.40
C CYS A 90 -3.57 4.34 0.44
N GLY A 91 -4.76 4.89 0.60
CA GLY A 91 -5.80 4.26 1.41
C GLY A 91 -6.37 3.02 0.74
N ALA A 92 -6.69 3.14 -0.54
CA ALA A 92 -7.37 2.11 -1.31
C ALA A 92 -6.51 0.85 -1.50
N ASP A 93 -5.23 1.01 -1.82
CA ASP A 93 -4.31 -0.10 -2.05
C ASP A 93 -3.88 -0.79 -0.75
N ASN A 94 -3.51 -0.03 0.29
CA ASN A 94 -3.14 -0.61 1.58
C ASN A 94 -4.31 -1.38 2.20
N ILE A 95 -5.53 -0.84 2.21
CA ILE A 95 -6.69 -1.58 2.73
C ILE A 95 -7.01 -2.77 1.82
N GLY A 96 -7.03 -2.57 0.49
CA GLY A 96 -7.37 -3.59 -0.48
C GLY A 96 -6.45 -4.80 -0.47
N ILE A 97 -5.19 -4.63 -0.07
CA ILE A 97 -4.19 -5.71 0.00
C ILE A 97 -4.05 -6.26 1.41
N TYR A 98 -4.00 -5.39 2.42
CA TYR A 98 -3.70 -5.82 3.79
C TYR A 98 -4.86 -6.55 4.43
N VAL A 99 -6.11 -6.20 4.12
CA VAL A 99 -7.28 -6.91 4.65
C VAL A 99 -7.29 -8.39 4.24
N PRO A 100 -7.25 -8.76 2.94
CA PRO A 100 -7.14 -10.17 2.55
C PRO A 100 -5.91 -10.85 3.13
N PHE A 101 -4.77 -10.16 3.13
CA PHE A 101 -3.50 -10.72 3.59
C PHE A 101 -3.51 -11.06 5.07
N PHE A 102 -3.96 -10.15 5.93
CA PHE A 102 -4.05 -10.40 7.37
C PHE A 102 -5.17 -11.38 7.73
N ALA A 103 -6.28 -11.39 7.00
CA ALA A 103 -7.38 -12.33 7.23
C ALA A 103 -6.98 -13.79 6.98
N ALA A 104 -6.03 -14.02 6.08
CA ALA A 104 -5.48 -15.35 5.79
C ALA A 104 -4.40 -15.81 6.81
N MET A 105 -3.95 -14.94 7.72
CA MET A 105 -2.81 -15.20 8.60
C MET A 105 -3.21 -15.59 10.03
N LYS A 106 -2.34 -16.41 10.65
CA LYS A 106 -2.39 -16.67 12.10
C LYS A 106 -1.89 -15.45 12.87
N THR A 107 -2.46 -15.19 14.06
CA THR A 107 -2.13 -14.04 14.91
C THR A 107 -0.62 -13.89 15.19
N GLY A 108 0.10 -14.99 15.44
CA GLY A 108 1.55 -14.94 15.68
C GLY A 108 2.37 -14.49 14.47
N ALA A 109 1.92 -14.82 13.24
CA ALA A 109 2.58 -14.40 12.01
C ALA A 109 2.36 -12.90 11.72
N ILE A 110 1.23 -12.34 12.17
CA ILE A 110 0.91 -10.92 12.02
C ILE A 110 1.97 -10.05 12.73
N ILE A 111 2.38 -10.41 13.95
CA ILE A 111 3.38 -9.62 14.70
C ILE A 111 4.72 -9.57 13.95
N VAL A 112 5.21 -10.72 13.49
CA VAL A 112 6.45 -10.80 12.70
C VAL A 112 6.33 -9.98 11.42
N THR A 113 5.19 -10.08 10.75
CA THR A 113 4.90 -9.34 9.52
C THR A 113 4.94 -7.83 9.75
N LEU A 114 4.33 -7.32 10.82
CA LEU A 114 4.34 -5.90 11.17
C LEU A 114 5.77 -5.40 11.42
N ILE A 115 6.57 -6.16 12.16
CA ILE A 115 7.98 -5.81 12.42
C ILE A 115 8.76 -5.71 11.11
N VAL A 116 8.64 -6.73 10.24
CA VAL A 116 9.32 -6.73 8.93
C VAL A 116 8.82 -5.58 8.06
N PHE A 117 7.51 -5.33 8.05
CA PHE A 117 6.89 -4.25 7.29
C PHE A 117 7.45 -2.88 7.66
N PHE A 118 7.48 -2.52 8.96
CA PHE A 118 8.00 -1.21 9.38
C PHE A 118 9.51 -1.07 9.15
N ILE A 119 10.28 -2.15 9.26
CA ILE A 119 11.71 -2.16 8.90
C ILE A 119 11.89 -1.91 7.40
N MET A 120 11.14 -2.62 6.56
CA MET A 120 11.18 -2.45 5.10
C MET A 120 10.70 -1.07 4.67
N MET A 121 9.64 -0.55 5.28
CA MET A 121 9.14 0.81 5.05
C MET A 121 10.23 1.85 5.34
N THR A 122 10.92 1.72 6.48
CA THR A 122 12.04 2.60 6.84
C THR A 122 13.18 2.51 5.81
N LEU A 123 13.54 1.28 5.42
CA LEU A 123 14.59 1.03 4.43
C LEU A 123 14.24 1.62 3.06
N PHE A 124 13.01 1.43 2.60
CA PHE A 124 12.54 1.95 1.32
C PHE A 124 12.42 3.47 1.31
N CYS A 125 11.96 4.09 2.40
CA CYS A 125 11.97 5.54 2.53
C CYS A 125 13.40 6.11 2.45
N TRP A 126 14.35 5.46 3.13
CA TRP A 126 15.77 5.82 3.04
C TRP A 126 16.32 5.64 1.63
N LEU A 127 16.06 4.50 0.97
CA LEU A 127 16.47 4.25 -0.42
C LEU A 127 15.86 5.26 -1.38
N ALA A 128 14.56 5.55 -1.28
CA ALA A 128 13.87 6.54 -2.10
C ALA A 128 14.49 7.93 -1.94
N SER A 129 14.86 8.34 -0.72
CA SER A 129 15.52 9.63 -0.47
C SER A 129 16.92 9.75 -1.09
N ASN A 130 17.60 8.62 -1.33
CA ASN A 130 18.90 8.56 -1.96
C ASN A 130 18.78 8.43 -3.48
N LEU A 131 17.85 7.60 -3.95
CA LEU A 131 17.59 7.31 -5.36
C LEU A 131 16.90 8.48 -6.09
N GLY A 132 16.02 9.22 -5.41
CA GLY A 132 15.37 10.41 -5.96
C GLY A 132 16.33 11.56 -6.30
N ARG A 133 17.63 11.41 -6.00
CA ARG A 133 18.69 12.34 -6.42
C ARG A 133 19.22 12.04 -7.82
N LEU A 134 18.93 10.85 -8.35
CA LEU A 134 19.35 10.41 -9.67
C LEU A 134 18.19 10.68 -10.64
N SER A 135 18.36 11.65 -11.54
CA SER A 135 17.33 12.00 -12.53
C SER A 135 16.90 10.83 -13.42
N GLY A 136 17.80 9.86 -13.65
CA GLY A 136 17.47 8.62 -14.37
C GLY A 136 16.54 7.69 -13.59
N MET A 137 16.63 7.65 -12.26
CA MET A 137 15.79 6.78 -11.43
C MET A 137 14.39 7.36 -11.26
N THR A 138 14.28 8.69 -11.11
CA THR A 138 12.97 9.36 -11.05
C THR A 138 12.18 9.13 -12.34
N LYS A 139 12.81 9.32 -13.51
CA LYS A 139 12.19 9.04 -14.81
C LYS A 139 11.78 7.58 -15.00
N PHE A 140 12.61 6.65 -14.53
CA PHE A 140 12.29 5.23 -14.58
C PHE A 140 11.06 4.90 -13.71
N LEU A 141 10.99 5.46 -12.51
CA LEU A 141 9.85 5.27 -11.61
C LEU A 141 8.58 5.92 -12.14
N GLU A 142 8.67 7.11 -12.76
CA GLU A 142 7.54 7.75 -13.45
C GLU A 142 7.04 6.89 -14.61
N GLN A 143 7.95 6.32 -15.42
CA GLN A 143 7.58 5.54 -16.60
C GLN A 143 7.09 4.11 -16.28
N TYR A 144 7.67 3.45 -15.28
CA TYR A 144 7.43 2.03 -15.00
C TYR A 144 6.78 1.76 -13.64
N GLY A 145 6.63 2.77 -12.78
CA GLY A 145 6.07 2.60 -11.43
C GLY A 145 4.65 2.06 -11.47
N GLN A 146 3.75 2.76 -12.16
CA GLN A 146 2.35 2.38 -12.20
C GLN A 146 2.05 1.07 -12.96
N PRO A 147 2.65 0.78 -14.12
CA PRO A 147 2.48 -0.52 -14.76
C PRO A 147 2.96 -1.67 -13.85
N LEU A 148 4.05 -1.47 -13.12
CA LEU A 148 4.62 -2.48 -12.23
C LEU A 148 3.73 -2.71 -11.00
N THR A 149 3.22 -1.66 -10.36
CA THR A 149 2.27 -1.79 -9.23
C THR A 149 0.97 -2.45 -9.68
N SER A 150 0.46 -2.10 -10.85
CA SER A 150 -0.75 -2.70 -11.43
C SER A 150 -0.60 -4.21 -11.66
N ILE A 151 0.55 -4.65 -12.18
CA ILE A 151 0.88 -6.08 -12.33
C ILE A 151 0.95 -6.76 -10.97
N LEU A 152 1.61 -6.14 -9.98
CA LEU A 152 1.72 -6.69 -8.63
C LEU A 152 0.34 -6.89 -7.99
N TYR A 153 -0.57 -5.94 -8.11
CA TYR A 153 -1.93 -6.07 -7.57
C TYR A 153 -2.69 -7.21 -8.22
N LEU A 154 -2.58 -7.37 -9.53
CA LEU A 154 -3.23 -8.47 -10.26
C LEU A 154 -2.69 -9.83 -9.81
N LEU A 155 -1.37 -9.96 -9.65
CA LEU A 155 -0.73 -11.18 -9.14
C LEU A 155 -1.15 -11.49 -7.69
N ILE A 156 -1.16 -10.49 -6.82
CA ILE A 156 -1.55 -10.64 -5.40
C ILE A 156 -3.00 -11.10 -5.32
N GLY A 157 -3.92 -10.49 -6.07
CA GLY A 157 -5.32 -10.86 -6.03
C GLY A 157 -5.60 -12.27 -6.56
N LEU A 158 -4.92 -12.68 -7.63
CA LEU A 158 -4.96 -14.06 -8.11
C LEU A 158 -4.41 -15.04 -7.07
N TYR A 159 -3.33 -14.69 -6.39
CA TYR A 159 -2.76 -15.50 -5.32
C TYR A 159 -3.75 -15.67 -4.16
N VAL A 160 -4.42 -14.60 -3.72
CA VAL A 160 -5.43 -14.66 -2.64
C VAL A 160 -6.60 -15.57 -3.02
N LEU A 161 -7.09 -15.47 -4.26
CA LEU A 161 -8.16 -16.34 -4.77
C LEU A 161 -7.77 -17.83 -4.80
N TRP A 162 -6.49 -18.10 -5.10
CA TRP A 162 -5.92 -19.44 -5.12
C TRP A 162 -5.74 -20.01 -3.71
N ASP A 163 -5.09 -19.26 -2.82
CA ASP A 163 -4.74 -19.68 -1.46
C ASP A 163 -5.97 -19.93 -0.58
N ALA A 164 -7.02 -19.12 -0.75
CA ALA A 164 -8.30 -19.32 -0.07
C ALA A 164 -9.11 -20.52 -0.58
N GLY A 165 -8.66 -21.19 -1.65
CA GLY A 165 -9.36 -22.33 -2.27
C GLY A 165 -10.63 -21.95 -3.04
N THR A 166 -10.90 -20.66 -3.26
CA THR A 166 -12.08 -20.18 -3.97
C THR A 166 -12.07 -20.65 -5.43
N ILE A 167 -10.92 -20.58 -6.10
CA ILE A 167 -10.76 -21.03 -7.49
C ILE A 167 -11.03 -22.54 -7.60
N GLN A 168 -10.50 -23.33 -6.66
CA GLN A 168 -10.63 -24.79 -6.67
C GLN A 168 -12.07 -25.25 -6.42
N ARG A 169 -12.86 -24.47 -5.68
CA ARG A 169 -14.26 -24.76 -5.36
C ARG A 169 -15.24 -24.43 -6.49
N PHE A 170 -14.88 -23.54 -7.41
CA PHE A 170 -15.72 -23.19 -8.57
C PHE A 170 -15.29 -23.92 -9.85
N LEU A 171 -14.04 -24.39 -9.94
CA LEU A 171 -13.53 -25.19 -11.06
C LEU A 171 -13.64 -26.72 -10.83
N GLY A 172 -14.15 -27.17 -9.68
CA GLY A 172 -14.37 -28.59 -9.34
C GLY A 172 -15.59 -28.78 -8.45
#